data_AF-A0A7C5M5T9-F1
#
_entry.id   AF-A0A7C5M5T9-F1
#
_cell.length_a   1.000
_cell.length_b   1.000
_cell.length_c   1.000
_cell.angle_alpha   90.00
_cell.angle_beta   90.00
_cell.angle_gamma   90.00
#
_symmetry.space_group_name_H-M   'P 1'
#
loop_
_entity.id
_entity.type
_entity.pdbx_description
1 polymer ?
#
loop_
_entity_poly.entity_id
_entity_poly.type
_entity_poly.pdbx_seq_one_letter_code
_entity_poly.pdbx_strand_id
1 'polypeptide(L)'
;MKKSPANLLMMLLHKLTPSCDIVTRKVSESLDRKLNLWEKIQVSLHLMVCEFCNRYRDQLLAIHQTLERHSHAGEPPPELGSLSEEAKAKMKQALQKKRGER
;
A
#
# COMPACT_ATOMS: atom_id res chain seq x y z
N MET A 1 31.91 22.99 13.47
CA MET A 1 30.99 21.83 13.54
C MET A 1 31.61 20.62 12.85
N LYS A 2 32.17 19.66 13.61
CA LYS A 2 32.67 18.40 13.04
C LYS A 2 31.46 17.55 12.62
N LYS A 3 31.19 17.45 11.33
CA LYS A 3 30.12 16.58 10.81
C LYS A 3 30.63 15.14 10.91
N SER A 4 30.06 14.37 11.83
CA SER A 4 30.32 12.91 11.96
C SER A 4 29.99 12.21 10.63
N PRO A 5 30.74 11.17 10.22
CA PRO A 5 30.44 10.40 9.00
C PRO A 5 28.99 9.88 8.95
N ALA A 6 28.40 9.58 10.11
CA ALA A 6 26.99 9.18 10.21
C ALA A 6 26.01 10.28 9.79
N ASN A 7 26.29 11.55 10.13
CA ASN A 7 25.43 12.67 9.75
C ASN A 7 25.50 12.96 8.24
N LEU A 8 26.67 12.74 7.62
CA LEU A 8 26.83 12.89 6.18
C LEU A 8 26.03 11.81 5.44
N LEU A 9 26.10 10.56 5.92
CA LEU A 9 25.34 9.44 5.37
C LEU A 9 23.83 9.70 5.45
N MET A 10 23.32 10.13 6.62
CA MET A 10 21.89 10.43 6.78
C MET A 10 21.43 11.58 5.87
N MET A 11 22.24 12.63 5.71
CA MET A 11 21.95 13.71 4.76
C MET A 11 21.89 13.23 3.30
N LEU A 12 22.80 12.33 2.91
CA LEU A 12 22.82 11.76 1.56
C LEU A 12 21.63 10.85 1.32
N LEU A 13 21.29 9.99 2.28
CA LEU A 13 20.13 9.11 2.19
C LEU A 13 18.84 9.91 2.03
N HIS A 14 18.63 10.95 2.85
CA HIS A 14 17.45 11.81 2.72
C HIS A 14 17.34 12.49 1.33
N LYS A 15 18.47 12.82 0.69
CA LYS A 15 18.50 13.40 -0.67
C LYS A 15 18.32 12.39 -1.80
N LEU A 16 18.72 11.14 -1.59
CA LEU A 16 18.64 10.07 -2.60
C LEU A 16 17.30 9.32 -2.53
N THR A 17 16.63 9.33 -1.38
CA THR A 17 15.31 8.76 -1.23
C THR A 17 14.25 9.64 -1.86
N PRO A 18 13.16 9.06 -2.40
CA PRO A 18 12.02 9.83 -2.86
C PRO A 18 11.40 10.67 -1.72
N SER A 19 10.66 11.70 -2.09
CA SER A 19 9.98 12.60 -1.15
C SER A 19 8.88 11.89 -0.36
N CYS A 20 8.50 12.48 0.78
CA CYS A 20 7.52 11.90 1.70
C CYS A 20 6.17 11.61 1.02
N ASP A 21 5.71 12.46 0.09
CA ASP A 21 4.44 12.27 -0.65
C ASP A 21 4.46 11.04 -1.56
N ILE A 22 5.60 10.78 -2.21
CA ILE A 22 5.79 9.58 -3.04
C ILE A 22 5.80 8.35 -2.14
N VAL A 23 6.50 8.41 -1.00
CA VAL A 23 6.64 7.27 -0.09
C VAL A 23 5.31 6.94 0.59
N THR A 24 4.57 7.92 1.10
CA THR A 24 3.26 7.69 1.73
C THR A 24 2.27 7.09 0.73
N ARG A 25 2.30 7.55 -0.53
CA ARG A 25 1.52 6.96 -1.62
C ARG A 25 1.93 5.52 -1.90
N LYS A 26 3.23 5.22 -1.99
CA LYS A 26 3.72 3.84 -2.20
C LYS A 26 3.40 2.92 -1.04
N VAL A 27 3.45 3.42 0.20
CA VAL A 27 3.02 2.69 1.39
C VAL A 27 1.53 2.35 1.30
N SER A 28 0.68 3.30 0.89
CA SER A 28 -0.75 3.01 0.63
C SER A 28 -0.94 1.99 -0.49
N GLU A 29 -0.28 2.19 -1.63
CA GLU A 29 -0.34 1.26 -2.76
C GLU A 29 0.13 -0.16 -2.40
N SER A 30 1.01 -0.30 -1.39
CA SER A 30 1.50 -1.60 -0.93
C SER A 30 0.43 -2.48 -0.26
N LEU A 31 -0.67 -1.87 0.19
CA LEU A 31 -1.83 -2.57 0.75
C LEU A 31 -2.76 -3.07 -0.36
N ASP A 32 -2.91 -2.30 -1.44
CA ASP A 32 -3.78 -2.66 -2.56
C ASP A 32 -3.11 -3.60 -3.57
N ARG A 33 -1.80 -3.44 -3.78
CA ARG A 33 -1.01 -4.20 -4.75
C ARG A 33 0.36 -4.55 -4.22
N LYS A 34 0.96 -5.60 -4.81
CA LYS A 34 2.37 -5.91 -4.58
C LYS A 34 3.24 -4.82 -5.21
N LEU A 35 4.07 -4.19 -4.38
CA LEU A 35 5.16 -3.35 -4.84
C LEU A 35 6.24 -4.20 -5.53
N ASN A 36 6.85 -3.66 -6.58
CA ASN A 36 8.03 -4.28 -7.18
C ASN A 36 9.24 -4.17 -6.24
N LEU A 37 10.31 -4.91 -6.53
CA LEU A 37 11.49 -4.95 -5.64
C LEU A 37 12.13 -3.58 -5.46
N TRP A 38 12.15 -2.75 -6.51
CA TRP A 38 12.73 -1.41 -6.46
C TRP A 38 11.92 -0.46 -5.57
N GLU A 39 10.60 -0.47 -5.72
CA GLU A 39 9.66 0.30 -4.90
C GLU A 39 9.82 -0.06 -3.42
N LYS A 40 9.98 -1.35 -3.09
CA LYS A 40 10.21 -1.81 -1.72
C LYS A 40 11.51 -1.27 -1.14
N ILE A 41 12.59 -1.28 -1.91
CA ILE A 41 13.90 -0.76 -1.47
C ILE A 41 13.79 0.75 -1.23
N GLN A 42 13.20 1.50 -2.15
CA GLN A 42 13.03 2.95 -2.02
C GLN A 42 12.22 3.33 -0.77
N VAL A 43 11.10 2.65 -0.53
CA VAL A 43 10.29 2.85 0.67
C VAL A 43 11.10 2.51 1.92
N SER A 44 11.73 1.34 1.97
CA SER A 44 12.53 0.90 3.13
C SER A 44 13.64 1.90 3.50
N LEU A 45 14.38 2.40 2.51
CA LEU A 45 15.42 3.41 2.72
C LEU A 45 14.86 4.71 3.31
N HIS A 46 13.72 5.19 2.82
CA HIS A 46 13.12 6.43 3.34
C HIS A 46 12.59 6.26 4.76
N LEU A 47 11.99 5.12 5.09
CA LEU A 47 11.47 4.86 6.44
C LEU A 47 12.58 4.82 7.51
N MET A 48 13.81 4.44 7.14
CA MET A 48 14.96 4.48 8.05
C MET A 48 15.42 5.90 8.41
N VAL A 49 15.17 6.89 7.54
CA VAL A 49 15.63 8.28 7.73
C VAL A 49 14.51 9.24 8.10
N CYS A 50 13.24 8.85 7.90
CA CYS A 50 12.07 9.68 8.14
C CYS A 50 11.11 8.99 9.12
N GLU A 51 11.18 9.41 10.39
CA GLU A 51 10.35 8.86 11.45
C GLU A 51 8.85 9.07 11.19
N PHE A 52 8.46 10.19 10.60
CA PHE A 52 7.05 10.47 10.27
C PHE A 52 6.47 9.47 9.28
N CYS A 53 7.22 9.12 8.22
CA CYS A 53 6.77 8.12 7.26
C CYS A 53 6.73 6.72 7.89
N ASN A 54 7.65 6.41 8.81
CA ASN A 54 7.61 5.16 9.57
C ASN A 54 6.36 5.06 10.44
N ARG A 55 6.05 6.10 11.21
CA ARG A 55 4.83 6.18 12.02
C ARG A 55 3.56 6.09 11.17
N TYR A 56 3.51 6.79 10.04
CA TYR A 56 2.38 6.72 9.10
C TYR A 56 2.14 5.29 8.60
N ARG A 57 3.20 4.59 8.19
CA ARG A 57 3.10 3.18 7.77
C ARG A 57 2.51 2.30 8.87
N ASP A 58 2.98 2.45 10.10
CA ASP A 58 2.52 1.62 11.22
C ASP A 58 1.04 1.89 11.55
N GLN A 59 0.61 3.16 11.50
CA GLN A 59 -0.80 3.54 11.65
C GLN A 59 -1.66 2.91 10.54
N LEU A 60 -1.21 3.00 9.29
CA LEU A 60 -1.96 2.47 8.15
C LEU A 60 -2.10 0.94 8.22
N LEU A 61 -1.04 0.24 8.61
CA LEU A 61 -1.08 -1.21 8.82
C LEU A 61 -2.00 -1.60 9.98
N ALA A 62 -2.01 -0.84 11.07
CA ALA A 62 -2.90 -1.10 12.19
C ALA A 62 -4.38 -0.95 11.80
N ILE A 63 -4.72 0.07 11.02
CA ILE A 63 -6.07 0.26 10.47
C ILE A 63 -6.45 -0.93 9.59
N HIS A 64 -5.58 -1.30 8.64
CA HIS A 64 -5.83 -2.39 7.70
C HIS A 64 -6.06 -3.72 8.42
N GLN A 65 -5.18 -4.09 9.36
CA GLN A 65 -5.32 -5.31 10.15
C GLN A 65 -6.59 -5.32 11.00
N THR A 66 -7.00 -4.16 11.52
CA THR A 66 -8.25 -4.04 12.27
C THR A 66 -9.44 -4.29 11.35
N LEU A 67 -9.46 -3.69 10.16
CA LEU A 67 -10.52 -3.89 9.17
C LEU A 67 -10.58 -5.35 8.69
N GLU A 68 -9.45 -5.99 8.40
CA GLU A 68 -9.39 -7.41 8.02
C GLU A 68 -9.92 -8.32 9.13
N ARG A 69 -9.62 -8.03 10.39
CA ARG A 69 -10.16 -8.82 11.52
C ARG A 69 -11.67 -8.71 11.60
N HIS A 70 -12.25 -7.53 11.36
CA HIS A 70 -13.70 -7.34 11.41
C HIS A 70 -14.40 -7.92 10.17
N SER A 71 -13.80 -7.85 8.98
CA SER A 71 -14.37 -8.47 7.78
C SER A 71 -14.39 -10.01 7.85
N HIS A 72 -13.44 -10.60 8.58
CA HIS A 72 -13.36 -12.05 8.79
C HIS A 72 -14.05 -12.54 10.08
N ALA A 73 -14.47 -11.65 11.00
CA ALA A 73 -15.07 -12.01 12.29
C ALA A 73 -16.51 -12.56 12.22
N GLY A 74 -17.02 -12.90 11.03
CA GLY A 74 -18.30 -13.60 10.90
C GLY A 74 -19.54 -12.73 11.13
N GLU A 75 -19.40 -11.41 11.28
CA GLU A 75 -20.52 -10.51 11.03
C GLU A 75 -20.84 -10.59 9.54
N PRO A 76 -22.05 -11.04 9.13
CA PRO A 76 -22.45 -10.95 7.74
C PRO A 76 -22.29 -9.48 7.32
N PRO A 77 -21.63 -9.20 6.17
CA PRO A 77 -21.53 -7.84 5.67
C PRO A 77 -22.91 -7.17 5.76
N PRO A 78 -23.03 -5.96 6.31
CA PRO A 78 -24.33 -5.30 6.49
C PRO A 78 -24.94 -5.12 5.11
N GLU A 79 -25.84 -6.03 4.71
CA GLU A 79 -26.44 -6.21 3.37
C GLU A 79 -25.85 -5.29 2.29
N LEU A 80 -24.54 -5.38 2.07
CA LEU A 80 -23.88 -4.71 0.96
C LEU A 80 -24.21 -5.65 -0.19
N GLY A 81 -25.43 -5.45 -0.69
CA GLY A 81 -26.21 -6.42 -1.44
C GLY A 81 -25.30 -7.23 -2.33
N SER A 82 -25.25 -8.53 -2.08
CA SER A 82 -24.72 -9.47 -3.05
C SER A 82 -25.24 -9.03 -4.41
N LEU A 83 -24.35 -8.78 -5.36
CA LEU A 83 -24.72 -8.44 -6.72
C LEU A 83 -25.87 -9.35 -7.15
N SER A 84 -26.91 -8.77 -7.77
CA SER A 84 -27.98 -9.59 -8.31
C SER A 84 -27.37 -10.63 -9.25
N GLU A 85 -27.99 -11.81 -9.34
CA GLU A 85 -27.49 -12.86 -10.22
C GLU A 85 -27.38 -12.37 -11.68
N GLU A 86 -28.25 -11.42 -12.07
CA GLU A 86 -28.16 -10.72 -13.35
C GLU A 86 -26.90 -9.87 -13.49
N ALA A 87 -26.54 -9.08 -12.46
CA ALA A 87 -25.31 -8.28 -12.47
C ALA A 87 -24.05 -9.17 -12.53
N LYS A 88 -24.04 -10.28 -11.78
CA LYS A 88 -22.96 -11.29 -11.85
C LYS A 88 -22.85 -11.90 -13.25
N ALA A 89 -23.96 -12.26 -13.88
CA ALA A 89 -23.98 -12.83 -15.23
C ALA A 89 -23.45 -11.85 -16.29
N LYS A 90 -23.85 -10.57 -16.21
CA LYS A 90 -23.35 -9.51 -17.10
C LYS A 90 -21.84 -9.31 -16.97
N MET A 91 -21.32 -9.26 -15.73
CA MET A 91 -19.89 -9.14 -15.48
C MET A 91 -19.12 -10.36 -16.02
N LYS A 92 -19.64 -11.57 -15.84
CA LYS A 92 -19.03 -12.80 -16.35
C LYS A 92 -18.91 -12.81 -17.88
N GLN A 93 -19.96 -12.40 -18.59
CA GLN A 93 -19.92 -12.29 -20.05
C GLN A 93 -18.90 -11.26 -20.54
N ALA A 94 -18.85 -10.08 -19.90
CA ALA A 94 -17.91 -9.03 -20.28
C ALA A 94 -16.44 -9.46 -20.13
N LEU A 95 -16.11 -10.20 -19.06
CA LEU A 95 -14.77 -10.74 -18.83
C LEU A 95 -14.40 -11.82 -19.85
N GLN A 96 -15.35 -12.69 -20.23
CA GLN A 96 -15.13 -13.72 -21.25
C GLN A 96 -14.88 -13.10 -22.62
N LYS A 97 -15.64 -12.06 -23.00
CA LYS A 97 -15.46 -11.33 -24.25
C LYS A 97 -14.07 -10.69 -24.34
N LYS A 98 -13.64 -9.98 -23.29
CA LYS A 98 -12.29 -9.39 -23.21
C LYS A 98 -11.14 -10.40 -23.24
N ARG A 99 -11.40 -11.65 -22.85
CA ARG A 99 -10.40 -12.73 -22.86
C ARG A 99 -10.31 -13.44 -24.22
N GLY A 100 -11.36 -13.39 -25.03
CA GLY A 100 -11.37 -13.93 -26.41
C GLY A 100 -10.88 -12.93 -27.47
N GLU A 101 -10.81 -11.64 -27.15
CA GLU A 101 -10.27 -10.57 -28.01
C GLU A 101 -8.75 -10.39 -27.87
N ARG A 102 -8.07 -11.25 -27.10
CA ARG A 102 -6.62 -11.22 -26.82
C ARG A 102 -5.95 -12.47 -27.34
#